data_AF-A0A835L4Q3-F1
#
_entry.id   AF-A0A835L4Q3-F1
#
_cell.length_a   1.000
_cell.length_b   1.000
_cell.length_c   1.000
_cell.angle_alpha   90.00
_cell.angle_beta   90.00
_cell.angle_gamma   90.00
#
_symmetry.space_group_name_H-M   'P 1'
#
loop_
_entity.id
_entity.type
_entity.pdbx_description
1 polymer ?
#
loop_
_entity_poly.entity_id
_entity_poly.type
_entity_poly.pdbx_seq_one_letter_code
_entity_poly.pdbx_strand_id
1 'polypeptide(L)'
;MPLKDFRFELYEGLTKYQRSENGIKGTKKRVPQVSPVETSRYDNVGHFMTMTTQGRCRLCSKLTVVQCLKCQVRLCFVTGKNSRNCQLQYHVPT
;
A
#
# COMPACT_ATOMS: atom_id res chain seq x y z
N MET A 1 11.67 48.90 14.12
CA MET A 1 10.71 47.96 13.50
C MET A 1 9.42 47.93 14.32
N PRO A 2 8.26 48.11 13.69
CA PRO A 2 6.95 47.81 14.28
C PRO A 2 6.90 46.37 14.83
N LEU A 3 6.17 46.15 15.94
CA LEU A 3 6.03 44.83 16.59
C LEU A 3 5.50 43.73 15.67
N LYS A 4 4.71 44.10 14.65
CA LYS A 4 4.13 43.16 13.69
C LYS A 4 5.19 42.57 12.77
N ASP A 5 6.16 43.37 12.37
CA ASP A 5 7.22 42.96 11.44
C ASP A 5 8.19 42.01 12.16
N PHE A 6 8.54 42.33 13.41
CA PHE A 6 9.33 41.45 14.26
C PHE A 6 8.65 40.09 14.51
N ARG A 7 7.33 40.09 14.75
CA ARG A 7 6.55 38.84 14.88
C ARG A 7 6.52 38.02 13.59
N PHE A 8 6.50 38.68 12.43
CA PHE A 8 6.51 38.02 11.12
C PHE A 8 7.86 37.37 10.81
N GLU A 9 8.97 38.03 11.12
CA GLU A 9 10.32 37.47 10.97
C GLU A 9 10.52 36.22 11.82
N LEU A 10 10.05 36.24 13.07
CA LEU A 10 10.09 35.07 13.95
C LEU A 10 9.25 33.90 13.39
N TYR A 11 8.06 34.18 12.85
CA TYR A 11 7.22 33.18 12.21
C TYR A 11 7.90 32.54 10.99
N GLU A 12 8.51 33.34 10.12
CA GLU A 12 9.26 32.82 8.97
C GLU A 12 10.47 31.97 9.39
N GLY A 13 11.23 32.42 10.39
CA GLY A 13 12.38 31.70 10.91
C GLY A 13 12.00 30.33 11.47
N LEU A 14 10.95 30.29 12.30
CA LEU A 14 10.46 29.05 12.93
C LEU A 14 9.86 28.07 11.92
N THR A 15 9.11 28.55 10.92
CA THR A 15 8.52 27.69 9.88
C THR A 15 9.58 27.08 8.95
N LYS A 16 10.65 27.82 8.63
CA LYS A 16 11.77 27.32 7.82
C LYS A 16 12.59 26.28 8.61
N TYR A 17 12.77 26.47 9.91
CA TYR A 17 13.50 25.52 10.78
C TYR A 17 12.79 24.16 10.90
N GLN A 18 11.48 24.14 11.15
CA GLN A 18 10.71 22.89 11.29
C GLN A 18 10.59 22.07 9.98
N ARG A 19 10.73 22.69 8.80
CA ARG A 19 10.71 21.97 7.52
C ARG A 19 11.96 21.09 7.32
N SER A 20 13.10 21.52 7.85
CA SER A 20 14.36 20.76 7.78
C SER A 20 14.28 19.45 8.58
N GLU A 21 13.72 19.50 9.80
CA GLU A 21 13.60 18.30 10.66
C GLU A 21 12.58 17.27 10.13
N ASN A 22 11.51 17.72 9.47
CA ASN A 22 10.50 16.82 8.91
C ASN A 22 10.95 16.13 7.60
N GLY A 23 12.00 16.62 6.93
CA GLY A 23 12.55 16.03 5.72
C GLY A 23 13.42 14.78 5.93
N ILE A 24 13.83 14.51 7.18
CA ILE A 24 14.82 13.45 7.50
C ILE A 24 14.17 12.20 8.14
N LYS A 25 12.85 12.19 8.39
CA LYS A 25 12.14 10.95 8.73
C LYS A 25 12.03 10.08 7.49
N GLY A 26 13.14 9.39 7.23
CA GLY A 26 13.38 8.54 6.08
C GLY A 26 12.17 7.68 5.78
N THR A 27 11.81 7.68 4.49
CA THR A 27 11.04 6.60 3.90
C THR A 27 11.67 5.29 4.37
N LYS A 28 11.01 4.59 5.31
CA LYS A 28 11.41 3.24 5.70
C LYS A 28 11.49 2.44 4.40
N LYS A 29 12.71 2.16 3.92
CA LYS A 29 12.93 1.31 2.74
C LYS A 29 12.24 0.00 3.06
N ARG A 30 11.06 -0.22 2.47
CA ARG A 30 10.35 -1.48 2.60
C ARG A 30 11.31 -2.54 2.08
N VAL A 31 11.67 -3.49 2.94
CA VAL A 31 12.39 -4.69 2.50
C VAL A 31 11.62 -5.23 1.29
N PRO A 32 12.29 -5.46 0.14
CA PRO A 32 11.62 -6.03 -1.00
C PRO A 32 11.06 -7.38 -0.56
N GLN A 33 9.73 -7.46 -0.48
CA GLN A 33 9.03 -8.74 -0.33
C GLN A 33 9.48 -9.59 -1.51
N VAL A 34 10.19 -10.69 -1.23
CA VAL A 34 10.55 -11.68 -2.23
C VAL A 34 9.25 -12.07 -2.92
N SER A 35 9.11 -11.71 -4.19
CA SER A 35 7.94 -12.10 -4.95
C SER A 35 7.84 -13.62 -4.89
N PRO A 36 6.65 -14.19 -4.57
CA PRO A 36 6.50 -15.63 -4.59
C PRO A 36 7.00 -16.14 -5.95
N VAL A 37 7.88 -17.13 -5.90
CA VAL A 37 8.47 -17.78 -7.08
C VAL A 37 7.33 -18.06 -8.06
N GLU A 38 7.41 -17.53 -9.29
CA GLU A 38 6.32 -17.53 -10.27
C GLU A 38 5.71 -18.92 -10.48
N THR A 39 6.51 -19.98 -10.31
CA THR A 39 6.07 -21.38 -10.37
C THR A 39 4.96 -21.72 -9.37
N SER A 40 4.99 -21.12 -8.17
CA SER A 40 3.99 -21.34 -7.11
C SER A 40 2.70 -20.55 -7.30
N ARG A 41 2.68 -19.58 -8.23
CA ARG A 41 1.50 -18.76 -8.50
C ARG A 41 0.44 -19.54 -9.28
N TYR A 42 0.87 -20.38 -10.22
CA TYR A 42 0.04 -21.08 -11.21
C TYR A 42 -0.17 -22.56 -10.91
N ASP A 43 0.30 -23.04 -9.76
CA ASP A 43 0.22 -24.45 -9.39
C ASP A 43 -1.20 -24.91 -9.02
N ASN A 44 -2.22 -24.04 -9.12
CA ASN A 44 -3.63 -24.31 -8.87
C ASN A 44 -3.95 -24.97 -7.50
N VAL A 45 -2.99 -25.00 -6.57
CA VAL A 45 -3.08 -25.75 -5.31
C VAL A 45 -2.89 -24.78 -4.14
N GLY A 46 -3.87 -24.72 -3.24
CA GLY A 46 -3.72 -24.08 -1.93
C GLY A 46 -3.78 -22.54 -1.92
N HIS A 47 -4.38 -21.90 -2.92
CA HIS A 47 -4.56 -20.45 -2.97
C HIS A 47 -5.83 -19.99 -2.25
N PHE A 48 -5.84 -20.11 -0.91
CA PHE A 48 -6.96 -19.69 -0.07
C PHE A 48 -6.93 -18.19 0.25
N MET A 49 -8.09 -17.57 0.28
CA MET A 49 -8.25 -16.17 0.66
C MET A 49 -8.43 -16.05 2.17
N THR A 50 -7.69 -15.12 2.78
CA THR A 50 -7.82 -14.77 4.19
C THR A 50 -8.05 -13.26 4.34
N MET A 51 -8.67 -12.87 5.44
CA MET A 51 -8.89 -11.46 5.78
C MET A 51 -7.60 -10.84 6.30
N THR A 52 -7.38 -9.58 5.96
CA THR A 52 -6.20 -8.78 6.35
C THR A 52 -6.61 -7.30 6.50
N THR A 53 -5.67 -6.46 6.88
CA THR A 53 -5.87 -5.00 6.92
C THR A 53 -6.30 -4.46 5.56
N GLN A 54 -6.88 -3.26 5.48
CA GLN A 54 -7.26 -2.69 4.18
C GLN A 54 -6.03 -2.31 3.33
N GLY A 55 -6.07 -2.61 2.03
CA GLY A 55 -5.00 -2.26 1.09
C GLY A 55 -5.45 -2.36 -0.36
N ARG A 56 -4.55 -2.15 -1.31
CA ARG A 56 -4.88 -2.18 -2.75
C ARG A 56 -4.67 -3.58 -3.34
N CYS A 57 -5.60 -4.00 -4.19
CA CYS A 57 -5.50 -5.21 -4.99
C CYS A 57 -4.34 -5.11 -5.97
N ARG A 58 -3.54 -6.18 -6.11
CA ARG A 58 -2.39 -6.22 -7.02
C ARG A 58 -2.78 -6.10 -8.49
N LEU A 59 -3.94 -6.62 -8.89
CA LEU A 59 -4.41 -6.61 -10.28
C LEU A 59 -5.16 -5.33 -10.66
N CYS A 60 -6.17 -4.93 -9.89
CA CYS A 60 -7.04 -3.81 -10.26
C CYS A 60 -6.80 -2.52 -9.46
N SER A 61 -5.84 -2.51 -8.53
CA SER A 61 -5.51 -1.37 -7.65
C SER A 61 -6.65 -0.84 -6.76
N LYS A 62 -7.84 -1.45 -6.80
CA LYS A 62 -8.97 -1.11 -5.93
C LYS A 62 -8.74 -1.61 -4.51
N LEU A 63 -9.41 -0.99 -3.54
CA LEU A 63 -9.28 -1.37 -2.13
C LEU A 63 -9.87 -2.76 -1.88
N THR A 64 -9.20 -3.53 -1.03
CA THR A 64 -9.57 -4.87 -0.61
C THR A 64 -9.03 -5.17 0.79
N VAL A 65 -9.73 -6.04 1.50
CA VAL A 65 -9.39 -6.54 2.85
C VAL A 65 -9.03 -8.03 2.82
N VAL A 66 -8.90 -8.62 1.63
CA VAL A 66 -8.56 -10.03 1.45
C VAL A 66 -7.22 -10.18 0.74
N GLN A 67 -6.49 -11.21 1.14
CA GLN A 67 -5.21 -11.60 0.55
C GLN A 67 -5.11 -13.12 0.40
N CYS A 68 -4.35 -13.57 -0.59
CA CYS A 68 -4.01 -14.99 -0.73
C CYS A 68 -3.02 -15.40 0.37
N LEU A 69 -3.32 -16.46 1.10
CA LEU A 69 -2.49 -16.96 2.21
C LEU A 69 -1.14 -17.51 1.74
N LYS A 70 -1.12 -18.12 0.55
CA LYS A 70 0.08 -18.72 -0.04
C LYS A 70 0.98 -17.68 -0.71
N CYS A 71 0.41 -16.82 -1.55
CA CYS A 71 1.19 -15.83 -2.31
C CYS A 71 1.38 -14.50 -1.57
N GLN A 72 0.71 -14.29 -0.43
CA GLN A 72 0.76 -13.05 0.36
C GLN A 72 0.43 -11.79 -0.48
N VAL A 73 -0.40 -11.95 -1.51
CA VAL A 73 -0.86 -10.87 -2.39
C VAL A 73 -2.31 -10.52 -2.12
N ARG A 74 -2.60 -9.22 -2.13
CA ARG A 74 -3.96 -8.69 -1.98
C ARG A 74 -4.71 -8.81 -3.29
N LEU A 75 -5.81 -9.55 -3.30
CA LEU A 75 -6.60 -9.82 -4.51
C LEU A 75 -8.08 -9.67 -4.18
N CYS A 76 -8.85 -9.05 -5.08
CA CYS A 76 -10.29 -8.92 -4.88
C CYS A 76 -10.99 -10.28 -4.94
N PHE A 77 -11.84 -10.53 -3.95
CA PHE A 77 -12.83 -11.59 -3.91
C PHE A 77 -14.17 -10.99 -3.48
N VAL A 78 -14.85 -10.33 -4.42
CA VAL A 78 -16.11 -9.61 -4.18
C VAL A 78 -17.24 -10.31 -4.92
N THR A 79 -18.27 -10.72 -4.19
CA THR A 79 -19.52 -11.28 -4.71
C THR A 79 -20.60 -10.19 -4.82
N GLY A 80 -21.67 -10.43 -5.58
CA GLY A 80 -22.81 -9.51 -5.75
C GLY A 80 -22.82 -8.73 -7.07
N LYS A 81 -23.50 -7.56 -7.09
CA LYS A 81 -23.81 -6.77 -8.32
C LYS A 81 -22.58 -6.32 -9.11
N ASN A 82 -21.46 -6.06 -8.43
CA ASN A 82 -20.18 -5.69 -9.04
C ASN A 82 -19.13 -6.75 -8.71
N SER A 83 -19.38 -7.99 -9.18
CA SER A 83 -18.52 -9.13 -8.93
C SER A 83 -17.10 -8.89 -9.47
N ARG A 84 -16.11 -9.17 -8.63
CA ARG A 84 -14.69 -9.02 -8.97
C ARG A 84 -13.91 -10.14 -8.33
N ASN A 85 -13.43 -11.06 -9.16
CA ASN A 85 -12.64 -12.20 -8.76
C ASN A 85 -11.23 -12.10 -9.34
N CYS A 86 -10.45 -11.17 -8.81
CA CYS A 86 -9.04 -11.02 -9.18
C CYS A 86 -8.22 -12.22 -8.67
N GLN A 87 -8.70 -12.93 -7.65
CA GLN A 87 -8.06 -14.16 -7.17
C GLN A 87 -7.94 -15.19 -8.31
N LEU A 88 -9.05 -15.48 -8.99
CA LEU A 88 -9.06 -16.44 -10.08
C LEU A 88 -8.19 -15.98 -11.27
N GLN A 89 -8.30 -14.71 -11.66
CA GLN A 89 -7.49 -14.14 -12.75
C GLN A 89 -5.98 -14.13 -12.45
N TYR A 90 -5.58 -14.04 -11.18
CA TYR A 90 -4.18 -14.02 -10.82
C TYR A 90 -3.56 -15.42 -10.84
N HIS A 91 -4.30 -16.43 -10.37
CA HIS A 91 -3.76 -17.78 -10.14
C HIS A 91 -4.00 -18.75 -11.29
N VAL A 92 -5.01 -18.53 -12.12
CA VAL A 92 -5.27 -19.38 -13.28
C VAL A 92 -4.51 -18.81 -14.48
N PRO A 93 -3.62 -19.59 -15.11
CA PRO A 93 -3.00 -19.20 -16.38
C PRO A 93 -4.09 -19.16 -17.47
N THR A 94 -4.20 -18.04 -18.16
CA THR A 94 -4.99 -17.88 -19.40
C THR A 94 -4.23 -18.42 -20.59
#